data_AF-A0A9E5EH51-F1
#
_entry.id   AF-A0A9E5EH51-F1
#
_cell.length_a   1.000
_cell.length_b   1.000
_cell.length_c   1.000
_cell.angle_alpha   90.00
_cell.angle_beta   90.00
_cell.angle_gamma   90.00
#
_symmetry.space_group_name_H-M   'P 1'
#
loop_
_entity.id
_entity.type
_entity.pdbx_description
1 polymer ?
#
loop_
_entity_poly.entity_id
_entity_poly.type
_entity_poly.pdbx_seq_one_letter_code
_entity_poly.pdbx_strand_id
1 'polypeptide(L)'
;PLLWQHLFWIFGHPEVYILILPSFGIVSEVLPVFSRKPLFGYPFVVFSGAAIGFVGWGVWAHHMFASGLGPVSVAVFSLTTMAIAVPTGVKIINWTLTMWGGKLWFTTSMKFAIGLIVLFTVGGLSGVTHAVAPSDTQQTDTYYIVAHFHYVLFGGAVLGIFSGFYYWWPKVFGKMLNEKIGSWNFWLMVIGLNLTFGPMHILGLQGQPRRMYQWTEARAGEGFFNLAFWNLVASIGSFVLSLGILMFLINVLVTYRNPAKAPLDPWNARSLEWMTTNPPKEHNFDVIPTVHHLDDFFHQKYEEDATTHTMTQVRTAEEIMAEQERNADKHIHMPSPSYWPIVLAFGLPVITFGLIYSHLISVVGGVIVLFAAYGWALESSTAPDSDFE
;
A
#
# COMPACT_ATOMS: atom_id res chain seq x y z
N PRO A 1 24.15 -5.13 -23.39
CA PRO A 1 23.34 -5.98 -22.50
C PRO A 1 23.27 -5.49 -21.05
N LEU A 2 24.40 -5.27 -20.37
CA LEU A 2 24.44 -4.83 -18.96
C LEU A 2 23.92 -3.40 -18.73
N LEU A 3 24.15 -2.49 -19.68
CA LEU A 3 23.64 -1.11 -19.59
C LEU A 3 22.11 -1.08 -19.39
N TRP A 4 21.37 -1.92 -20.10
CA TRP A 4 19.92 -2.00 -19.92
C TRP A 4 19.54 -2.46 -18.52
N GLN A 5 20.28 -3.39 -17.91
CA GLN A 5 19.99 -3.80 -16.53
C GLN A 5 20.19 -2.65 -15.55
N HIS A 6 21.23 -1.82 -15.72
CA HIS A 6 21.39 -0.60 -14.91
C HIS A 6 20.21 0.36 -15.11
N LEU A 7 19.83 0.66 -16.35
CA LEU A 7 18.71 1.57 -16.66
C LEU A 7 17.36 1.04 -16.17
N PHE A 8 17.17 -0.27 -16.21
CA PHE A 8 15.96 -0.91 -15.69
C PHE A 8 15.93 -0.83 -14.16
N TRP A 9 17.01 -1.24 -13.48
CA TRP A 9 17.01 -1.33 -12.02
C TRP A 9 17.14 0.01 -11.31
N ILE A 10 17.79 1.01 -11.92
CA ILE A 10 17.83 2.38 -11.36
C ILE A 10 16.43 2.96 -11.20
N PHE A 11 15.45 2.52 -12.00
CA PHE A 11 14.03 2.79 -11.80
C PHE A 11 13.34 1.70 -10.97
N GLY A 12 13.54 0.43 -11.34
CA GLY A 12 12.77 -0.69 -10.80
C GLY A 12 12.95 -0.91 -9.30
N HIS A 13 14.11 -0.54 -8.74
CA HIS A 13 14.28 -0.62 -7.29
C HIS A 13 13.61 0.55 -6.54
N PRO A 14 13.76 1.83 -6.92
CA PRO A 14 12.91 2.89 -6.40
C PRO A 14 11.40 2.60 -6.53
N GLU A 15 10.96 1.98 -7.62
CA GLU A 15 9.56 1.61 -7.84
C GLU A 15 9.02 0.71 -6.72
N VAL A 16 9.79 -0.27 -6.22
CA VAL A 16 9.31 -1.09 -5.10
C VAL A 16 9.04 -0.29 -3.83
N TYR A 17 9.76 0.83 -3.64
CA TYR A 17 9.49 1.76 -2.54
C TYR A 17 8.25 2.63 -2.79
N ILE A 18 8.01 3.04 -4.04
CA ILE A 18 6.77 3.72 -4.44
C ILE A 18 5.56 2.84 -4.10
N LEU A 19 5.67 1.53 -4.27
CA LEU A 19 4.60 0.59 -3.96
C LEU A 19 4.38 0.39 -2.44
N ILE A 20 5.44 0.33 -1.63
CA ILE A 20 5.32 0.00 -0.19
C ILE A 20 5.06 1.21 0.71
N LEU A 21 5.59 2.39 0.38
CA LEU A 21 5.50 3.58 1.23
C LEU A 21 4.05 4.04 1.49
N PRO A 22 3.11 3.99 0.51
CA PRO A 22 1.70 4.25 0.78
C PRO A 22 1.12 3.28 1.81
N SER A 23 1.36 1.98 1.68
CA SER A 23 0.89 0.97 2.64
C SER A 23 1.46 1.18 4.05
N PHE A 24 2.70 1.67 4.16
CA PHE A 24 3.26 2.10 5.43
C PHE A 24 2.58 3.34 6.01
N GLY A 25 2.16 4.29 5.16
CA GLY A 25 1.32 5.42 5.56
C GLY A 25 -0.03 4.94 6.10
N ILE A 26 -0.72 4.06 5.37
CA ILE A 26 -2.00 3.47 5.78
C ILE A 26 -1.90 2.83 7.16
N VAL A 27 -0.90 1.97 7.38
CA VAL A 27 -0.71 1.31 8.69
C VAL A 27 -0.34 2.32 9.78
N SER A 28 0.37 3.40 9.44
CA SER A 28 0.67 4.48 10.40
C SER A 28 -0.57 5.26 10.85
N GLU A 29 -1.65 5.27 10.06
CA GLU A 29 -2.95 5.86 10.45
C GLU A 29 -3.85 4.86 11.19
N VAL A 30 -3.91 3.63 10.68
CA VAL A 30 -4.78 2.56 11.23
C VAL A 30 -4.37 2.18 12.66
N LEU A 31 -3.07 2.02 12.92
CA LEU A 31 -2.59 1.54 14.22
C LEU A 31 -2.92 2.50 15.37
N PRO A 32 -2.67 3.82 15.29
CA PRO A 32 -3.08 4.77 16.33
C PRO A 32 -4.57 4.72 16.66
N VAL A 33 -5.42 4.67 15.63
CA VAL A 33 -6.89 4.70 15.76
C VAL A 33 -7.37 3.47 16.53
N PHE A 34 -6.95 2.27 16.12
CA PHE A 34 -7.39 1.04 16.75
C PHE A 34 -6.58 0.67 18.00
N SER A 35 -5.48 1.36 18.29
CA SER A 35 -4.75 1.23 19.57
C SER A 35 -5.17 2.27 20.61
N ARG A 36 -6.00 3.25 20.23
CA ARG A 36 -6.43 4.37 21.07
C ARG A 36 -5.24 5.16 21.65
N LYS A 37 -4.19 5.33 20.85
CA LYS A 37 -2.94 6.00 21.22
C LYS A 37 -2.40 6.80 20.03
N PRO A 38 -1.68 7.90 20.24
CA PRO A 38 -0.96 8.57 19.16
C PRO A 38 0.12 7.66 18.57
N LEU A 39 0.55 7.95 17.34
CA LEU A 39 1.66 7.26 16.69
C LEU A 39 2.95 7.46 17.51
N PHE A 40 3.54 6.37 17.99
CA PHE A 40 4.76 6.43 18.78
C PHE A 40 5.94 6.88 17.89
N GLY A 41 6.63 7.94 18.32
CA GLY A 41 7.82 8.46 17.64
C GLY A 41 7.57 8.92 16.20
N TYR A 42 6.49 9.69 15.99
CA TYR A 42 6.13 10.26 14.68
C TYR A 42 7.33 10.83 13.88
N PRO A 43 8.24 11.64 14.45
CA PRO A 43 9.41 12.14 13.70
C PRO A 43 10.28 11.01 13.15
N PHE A 44 10.52 9.94 13.92
CA PHE A 44 11.30 8.79 13.47
C PHE A 44 10.59 8.05 12.32
N VAL A 45 9.27 7.93 12.36
CA VAL A 45 8.48 7.30 11.29
C VAL A 45 8.57 8.10 9.99
N VAL A 46 8.50 9.44 10.09
CA VAL A 46 8.61 10.37 8.94
C VAL A 46 10.03 10.36 8.37
N PHE A 47 11.05 10.60 9.20
CA PHE A 47 12.45 10.61 8.74
C PHE A 47 12.89 9.26 8.20
N SER A 48 12.40 8.14 8.74
CA SER A 48 12.65 6.82 8.16
C SER A 48 12.02 6.67 6.78
N GLY A 49 10.80 7.20 6.57
CA GLY A 49 10.17 7.20 5.25
C GLY A 49 10.95 8.04 4.23
N ALA A 50 11.38 9.24 4.62
CA ALA A 50 12.22 10.09 3.79
C ALA A 50 13.57 9.43 3.46
N ALA A 51 14.20 8.79 4.45
CA ALA A 51 15.45 8.06 4.26
C ALA A 51 15.29 6.88 3.28
N ILE A 52 14.21 6.10 3.38
CA ILE A 52 13.91 5.03 2.43
C ILE A 52 13.73 5.59 1.02
N GLY A 53 12.93 6.67 0.88
CA GLY A 53 12.69 7.31 -0.41
C GLY A 53 13.96 7.85 -1.08
N PHE A 54 14.89 8.42 -0.30
CA PHE A 54 16.16 8.94 -0.80
C PHE A 54 17.19 7.83 -1.09
N VAL A 55 17.46 6.97 -0.11
CA VAL A 55 18.49 5.92 -0.22
C VAL A 55 18.09 4.85 -1.24
N GLY A 56 16.80 4.68 -1.52
CA GLY A 56 16.30 3.73 -2.53
C GLY A 56 16.86 3.95 -3.94
N TRP A 57 17.31 5.16 -4.27
CA TRP A 57 17.99 5.46 -5.54
C TRP A 57 19.46 5.04 -5.59
N GLY A 58 20.05 4.68 -4.44
CA GLY A 58 21.47 4.36 -4.29
C GLY A 58 21.80 2.88 -4.14
N VAL A 59 20.84 1.98 -4.37
CA VAL A 59 21.00 0.55 -4.05
C VAL A 59 20.68 -0.42 -5.20
N TRP A 60 20.26 0.08 -6.36
CA TRP A 60 19.69 -0.74 -7.44
C TRP A 60 20.59 -1.90 -7.92
N ALA A 61 21.91 -1.76 -7.85
CA ALA A 61 22.82 -2.76 -8.40
C ALA A 61 22.87 -4.05 -7.57
N HIS A 62 22.19 -4.15 -6.41
CA HIS A 62 22.00 -5.44 -5.74
C HIS A 62 21.21 -6.44 -6.59
N HIS A 63 20.42 -6.00 -7.58
CA HIS A 63 19.76 -6.89 -8.54
C HIS A 63 20.71 -7.48 -9.58
N MET A 64 21.98 -7.07 -9.53
CA MET A 64 22.99 -7.33 -10.56
C MET A 64 24.24 -8.02 -9.99
N PHE A 65 24.23 -8.51 -8.75
CA PHE A 65 25.41 -9.10 -8.12
C PHE A 65 25.98 -10.31 -8.88
N ALA A 66 25.12 -11.10 -9.54
CA ALA A 66 25.54 -12.22 -10.39
C ALA A 66 25.79 -11.85 -11.87
N SER A 67 25.82 -10.56 -12.22
CA SER A 67 26.02 -10.09 -13.60
C SER A 67 27.49 -9.83 -14.00
N GLY A 68 28.43 -10.04 -13.07
CA GLY A 68 29.86 -9.81 -13.30
C GLY A 68 30.37 -8.41 -12.90
N LEU A 69 29.69 -7.73 -11.97
CA LEU A 69 30.16 -6.45 -11.42
C LEU A 69 31.50 -6.61 -10.67
N GLY A 70 32.33 -5.56 -10.70
CA GLY A 70 33.60 -5.53 -9.97
C GLY A 70 33.39 -5.56 -8.44
N PRO A 71 34.35 -6.11 -7.68
CA PRO A 71 34.20 -6.37 -6.24
C PRO A 71 33.95 -5.10 -5.41
N VAL A 72 34.53 -3.96 -5.79
CA VAL A 72 34.29 -2.68 -5.12
C VAL A 72 32.82 -2.25 -5.26
N SER A 73 32.25 -2.36 -6.47
CA SER A 73 30.85 -2.03 -6.71
C SER A 73 29.95 -2.95 -5.89
N VAL A 74 30.20 -4.26 -5.93
CA VAL A 74 29.43 -5.24 -5.14
C VAL A 74 29.46 -4.91 -3.66
N ALA A 75 30.63 -4.59 -3.10
CA ALA A 75 30.77 -4.24 -1.68
C ALA A 75 30.00 -2.97 -1.31
N VAL A 76 30.09 -1.90 -2.13
CA VAL A 76 29.38 -0.64 -1.89
C VAL A 76 27.87 -0.87 -1.89
N PHE A 77 27.33 -1.52 -2.94
CA PHE A 77 25.90 -1.76 -3.05
C PHE A 77 25.37 -2.74 -2.01
N SER A 78 26.19 -3.70 -1.56
CA SER A 78 25.86 -4.60 -0.46
C SER A 78 25.70 -3.83 0.86
N LEU A 79 26.66 -2.97 1.20
CA LEU A 79 26.61 -2.13 2.40
C LEU A 79 25.45 -1.14 2.38
N THR A 80 25.23 -0.44 1.28
CA THR A 80 24.14 0.54 1.18
C THR A 80 22.77 -0.14 1.25
N THR A 81 22.62 -1.33 0.65
CA THR A 81 21.37 -2.11 0.74
C THR A 81 21.10 -2.57 2.17
N MET A 82 22.12 -3.07 2.89
CA MET A 82 21.97 -3.42 4.31
C MET A 82 21.57 -2.20 5.16
N ALA A 83 22.08 -1.01 4.84
CA ALA A 83 21.74 0.22 5.56
C ALA A 83 20.23 0.56 5.48
N ILE A 84 19.52 0.18 4.40
CA ILE A 84 18.07 0.41 4.27
C ILE A 84 17.25 -0.41 5.28
N ALA A 85 17.79 -1.53 5.79
CA ALA A 85 17.10 -2.31 6.80
C ALA A 85 16.89 -1.52 8.10
N VAL A 86 17.76 -0.55 8.41
CA VAL A 86 17.69 0.28 9.63
C VAL A 86 16.44 1.17 9.66
N PRO A 87 16.19 2.10 8.72
CA PRO A 87 14.99 2.94 8.76
C PRO A 87 13.70 2.11 8.68
N THR A 88 13.73 0.99 7.94
CA THR A 88 12.59 0.07 7.89
C THR A 88 12.31 -0.58 9.25
N GLY A 89 13.35 -1.06 9.93
CA GLY A 89 13.25 -1.64 11.27
C GLY A 89 12.78 -0.63 12.33
N VAL A 90 13.22 0.63 12.24
CA VAL A 90 12.71 1.73 13.08
C VAL A 90 11.19 1.84 12.95
N LYS A 91 10.64 1.88 11.74
CA LYS A 91 9.18 1.95 11.54
C LYS A 91 8.45 0.75 12.17
N ILE A 92 8.96 -0.48 11.99
CA ILE A 92 8.39 -1.70 12.59
C ILE A 92 8.34 -1.60 14.13
N ILE A 93 9.41 -1.10 14.76
CA ILE A 93 9.47 -0.91 16.22
C ILE A 93 8.49 0.18 16.66
N ASN A 94 8.47 1.32 15.97
CA ASN A 94 7.55 2.42 16.27
C ASN A 94 6.08 2.00 16.17
N TRP A 95 5.71 1.21 15.16
CA TRP A 95 4.36 0.64 15.04
C TRP A 95 4.04 -0.33 16.17
N THR A 96 4.99 -1.18 16.55
CA THR A 96 4.83 -2.08 17.69
C THR A 96 4.63 -1.31 19.00
N LEU A 97 5.40 -0.25 19.24
CA LEU A 97 5.28 0.62 20.41
C LEU A 97 4.02 1.49 20.39
N THR A 98 3.47 1.78 19.21
CA THR A 98 2.16 2.45 19.07
C THR A 98 1.07 1.56 19.67
N MET A 99 1.07 0.26 19.35
CA MET A 99 0.14 -0.73 19.90
C MET A 99 0.38 -1.03 21.39
N TRP A 100 1.64 -1.02 21.82
CA TRP A 100 2.02 -1.37 23.19
C TRP A 100 1.33 -0.47 24.24
N GLY A 101 0.66 -1.07 25.22
CA GLY A 101 -0.06 -0.32 26.26
C GLY A 101 -1.33 0.41 25.77
N GLY A 102 -1.74 0.18 24.52
CA GLY A 102 -3.01 0.68 23.97
C GLY A 102 -4.21 -0.19 24.32
N LYS A 103 -5.42 0.32 24.04
CA LYS A 103 -6.67 -0.44 24.12
C LYS A 103 -7.04 -0.93 22.72
N LEU A 104 -6.55 -2.12 22.36
CA LEU A 104 -6.65 -2.65 21.00
C LEU A 104 -8.08 -3.03 20.62
N TRP A 105 -8.59 -2.44 19.53
CA TRP A 105 -9.78 -2.90 18.85
C TRP A 105 -9.40 -3.75 17.62
N PHE A 106 -9.59 -5.07 17.71
CA PHE A 106 -9.23 -6.02 16.64
C PHE A 106 -10.24 -6.04 15.48
N THR A 107 -10.45 -4.88 14.85
CA THR A 107 -11.16 -4.77 13.57
C THR A 107 -10.38 -5.47 12.46
N THR A 108 -11.04 -5.69 11.32
CA THR A 108 -10.43 -6.32 10.15
C THR A 108 -9.28 -5.47 9.63
N SER A 109 -9.45 -4.14 9.60
CA SER A 109 -8.36 -3.23 9.24
C SER A 109 -7.13 -3.39 10.15
N MET A 110 -7.34 -3.48 11.47
CA MET A 110 -6.28 -3.70 12.44
C MET A 110 -5.56 -5.05 12.24
N LYS A 111 -6.31 -6.12 11.94
CA LYS A 111 -5.72 -7.44 11.64
C LYS A 111 -4.80 -7.37 10.42
N PHE A 112 -5.24 -6.74 9.34
CA PHE A 112 -4.41 -6.55 8.14
C PHE A 112 -3.16 -5.69 8.43
N ALA A 113 -3.27 -4.64 9.24
CA ALA A 113 -2.12 -3.83 9.66
C ALA A 113 -1.09 -4.64 10.47
N ILE A 114 -1.55 -5.47 11.42
CA ILE A 114 -0.68 -6.39 12.17
C ILE A 114 -0.08 -7.45 11.25
N GLY A 115 -0.89 -8.00 10.34
CA GLY A 115 -0.45 -8.95 9.32
C GLY A 115 0.67 -8.39 8.46
N LEU A 116 0.58 -7.11 8.08
CA LEU A 116 1.65 -6.38 7.41
C LEU A 116 2.91 -6.39 8.25
N ILE A 117 2.86 -5.92 9.51
CA ILE A 117 4.05 -5.87 10.37
C ILE A 117 4.74 -7.23 10.44
N VAL A 118 3.98 -8.30 10.68
CA VAL A 118 4.51 -9.65 10.86
C VAL A 118 5.10 -10.21 9.56
N LEU A 119 4.32 -10.24 8.48
CA LEU A 119 4.73 -10.89 7.24
C LEU A 119 5.78 -10.06 6.49
N PHE A 120 5.70 -8.74 6.56
CA PHE A 120 6.75 -7.88 6.03
C PHE A 120 8.06 -8.05 6.80
N THR A 121 8.02 -8.26 8.13
CA THR A 121 9.25 -8.55 8.90
C THR A 121 9.88 -9.87 8.45
N VAL A 122 9.08 -10.94 8.27
CA VAL A 122 9.60 -12.22 7.74
C VAL A 122 10.23 -12.03 6.35
N GLY A 123 9.56 -11.32 5.45
CA GLY A 123 10.11 -11.00 4.12
C GLY A 123 11.35 -10.11 4.18
N GLY A 124 11.38 -9.12 5.07
CA GLY A 124 12.52 -8.24 5.27
C GLY A 124 13.76 -8.99 5.74
N LEU A 125 13.59 -9.96 6.64
CA LEU A 125 14.69 -10.81 7.11
C LEU A 125 15.28 -11.67 5.98
N SER A 126 14.47 -12.23 5.08
CA SER A 126 14.99 -12.91 3.88
C SER A 126 15.56 -11.94 2.83
N GLY A 127 15.16 -10.67 2.84
CA GLY A 127 15.75 -9.63 1.98
C GLY A 127 17.17 -9.26 2.40
N VAL A 128 17.44 -9.21 3.71
CA VAL A 128 18.79 -8.92 4.22
C VAL A 128 19.79 -9.98 3.74
N THR A 129 19.39 -11.24 3.57
CA THR A 129 20.31 -12.27 3.04
C THR A 129 20.67 -12.01 1.57
N HIS A 130 19.76 -11.44 0.77
CA HIS A 130 20.07 -11.00 -0.60
C HIS A 130 20.99 -9.77 -0.66
N ALA A 131 21.02 -8.95 0.38
CA ALA A 131 21.98 -7.85 0.46
C ALA A 131 23.42 -8.36 0.65
N VAL A 132 23.61 -9.59 1.14
CA VAL A 132 24.92 -10.23 1.32
C VAL A 132 25.32 -10.93 0.02
N ALA A 133 26.20 -10.32 -0.77
CA ALA A 133 26.51 -10.77 -2.13
C ALA A 133 26.91 -12.27 -2.25
N PRO A 134 27.75 -12.85 -1.37
CA PRO A 134 28.01 -14.30 -1.43
C PRO A 134 26.75 -15.16 -1.25
N SER A 135 25.84 -14.77 -0.36
CA SER A 135 24.55 -15.45 -0.20
C SER A 135 23.68 -15.28 -1.43
N ASP A 136 23.61 -14.06 -1.99
CA ASP A 136 22.84 -13.81 -3.21
C ASP A 136 23.33 -14.64 -4.40
N THR A 137 24.65 -14.83 -4.58
CA THR A 137 25.16 -15.67 -5.68
C THR A 137 24.66 -17.12 -5.65
N GLN A 138 24.20 -17.63 -4.50
CA GLN A 138 23.56 -18.94 -4.38
C GLN A 138 22.04 -18.89 -4.57
N GLN A 139 21.40 -17.80 -4.14
CA GLN A 139 19.95 -17.69 -4.06
C GLN A 139 19.31 -16.98 -5.26
N THR A 140 20.10 -16.19 -5.99
CA THR A 140 19.64 -15.41 -7.13
C THR A 140 19.05 -16.32 -8.21
N ASP A 141 17.99 -15.86 -8.87
CA ASP A 141 17.22 -16.65 -9.85
C ASP A 141 16.63 -18.00 -9.35
N THR A 142 16.61 -18.26 -8.03
CA THR A 142 15.88 -19.41 -7.45
C THR A 142 14.49 -19.01 -6.95
N TYR A 143 13.72 -19.98 -6.46
CA TYR A 143 12.47 -19.71 -5.75
C TYR A 143 12.65 -18.89 -4.45
N TYR A 144 13.87 -18.74 -3.93
CA TYR A 144 14.13 -17.98 -2.70
C TYR A 144 13.84 -16.48 -2.92
N ILE A 145 14.31 -15.92 -4.04
CA ILE A 145 14.04 -14.51 -4.39
C ILE A 145 12.55 -14.28 -4.67
N VAL A 146 11.87 -15.29 -5.23
CA VAL A 146 10.42 -15.25 -5.46
C VAL A 146 9.70 -15.19 -4.11
N ALA A 147 10.08 -16.03 -3.17
CA ALA A 147 9.52 -16.07 -1.83
C ALA A 147 9.71 -14.73 -1.11
N HIS A 148 10.94 -14.24 -1.05
CA HIS A 148 11.29 -12.96 -0.44
C HIS A 148 10.41 -11.83 -0.98
N PHE A 149 10.40 -11.65 -2.31
CA PHE A 149 9.67 -10.56 -2.94
C PHE A 149 8.16 -10.62 -2.68
N HIS A 150 7.55 -11.81 -2.67
CA HIS A 150 6.12 -11.94 -2.41
C HIS A 150 5.77 -11.71 -0.92
N TYR A 151 6.65 -12.04 0.03
CA TYR A 151 6.43 -11.68 1.42
C TYR A 151 6.44 -10.15 1.61
N VAL A 152 7.37 -9.43 0.98
CA VAL A 152 7.44 -7.96 1.14
C VAL A 152 6.41 -7.21 0.28
N LEU A 153 6.09 -7.68 -0.92
CA LEU A 153 5.09 -7.05 -1.79
C LEU A 153 3.67 -7.42 -1.37
N PHE A 154 3.37 -8.72 -1.26
CA PHE A 154 2.02 -9.14 -0.88
C PHE A 154 1.80 -8.97 0.62
N GLY A 155 2.70 -9.53 1.44
CA GLY A 155 2.63 -9.38 2.89
C GLY A 155 2.80 -7.93 3.36
N GLY A 156 3.50 -7.09 2.59
CA GLY A 156 3.58 -5.65 2.82
C GLY A 156 2.49 -4.86 2.11
N ALA A 157 2.74 -4.52 0.84
CA ALA A 157 1.92 -3.57 0.10
C ALA A 157 0.45 -4.00 0.01
N VAL A 158 0.18 -5.25 -0.38
CA VAL A 158 -1.20 -5.74 -0.55
C VAL A 158 -1.95 -5.79 0.78
N LEU A 159 -1.39 -6.37 1.85
CA LEU A 159 -2.08 -6.37 3.15
C LEU A 159 -2.32 -4.95 3.69
N GLY A 160 -1.40 -4.01 3.47
CA GLY A 160 -1.61 -2.61 3.82
C GLY A 160 -2.75 -1.97 3.05
N ILE A 161 -2.88 -2.25 1.74
CA ILE A 161 -4.02 -1.79 0.93
C ILE A 161 -5.33 -2.38 1.45
N PHE A 162 -5.38 -3.66 1.80
CA PHE A 162 -6.56 -4.27 2.40
C PHE A 162 -6.90 -3.65 3.76
N SER A 163 -5.90 -3.32 4.58
CA SER A 163 -6.10 -2.56 5.82
C SER A 163 -6.80 -1.22 5.53
N GLY A 164 -6.36 -0.51 4.49
CA GLY A 164 -6.95 0.74 4.02
C GLY A 164 -8.37 0.57 3.47
N PHE A 165 -8.62 -0.48 2.68
CA PHE A 165 -9.97 -0.78 2.19
C PHE A 165 -10.94 -0.95 3.35
N TYR A 166 -10.63 -1.76 4.36
CA TYR A 166 -11.52 -1.91 5.52
C TYR A 166 -11.65 -0.64 6.37
N TYR A 167 -10.61 0.22 6.40
CA TYR A 167 -10.61 1.45 7.18
C TYR A 167 -11.45 2.56 6.54
N TRP A 168 -11.22 2.87 5.25
CA TRP A 168 -11.88 3.96 4.54
C TRP A 168 -13.09 3.53 3.70
N TRP A 169 -13.49 2.25 3.69
CA TRP A 169 -14.74 1.83 3.03
C TRP A 169 -15.96 2.70 3.40
N PRO A 170 -16.16 3.03 4.69
CA PRO A 170 -17.26 3.89 5.11
C PRO A 170 -17.17 5.29 4.50
N LYS A 171 -15.96 5.83 4.40
CA LYS A 171 -15.69 7.16 3.85
C LYS A 171 -15.98 7.23 2.36
N VAL A 172 -15.61 6.20 1.60
CA VAL A 172 -15.79 6.20 0.14
C VAL A 172 -17.20 5.79 -0.28
N PHE A 173 -17.79 4.80 0.40
CA PHE A 173 -19.05 4.18 -0.05
C PHE A 173 -20.24 4.40 0.90
N GLY A 174 -20.05 5.10 2.02
CA GLY A 174 -21.10 5.34 3.01
C GLY A 174 -21.60 4.08 3.73
N LYS A 175 -20.86 2.97 3.67
CA LYS A 175 -21.25 1.66 4.23
C LYS A 175 -20.11 1.00 5.00
N MET A 176 -20.46 0.18 5.97
CA MET A 176 -19.49 -0.64 6.70
C MET A 176 -19.33 -2.00 6.02
N LEU A 177 -18.08 -2.46 5.82
CA LEU A 177 -17.84 -3.86 5.47
C LEU A 177 -18.17 -4.78 6.65
N ASN A 178 -18.55 -6.02 6.38
CA ASN A 178 -18.85 -6.98 7.43
C ASN A 178 -17.55 -7.49 8.08
N GLU A 179 -17.39 -7.24 9.38
CA GLU A 179 -16.19 -7.62 10.15
C GLU A 179 -15.97 -9.14 10.29
N LYS A 180 -17.04 -9.96 10.28
CA LYS A 180 -16.90 -11.42 10.37
C LYS A 180 -16.38 -12.00 9.06
N ILE A 181 -16.95 -11.58 7.93
CA ILE A 181 -16.47 -11.97 6.59
C ILE A 181 -15.06 -11.40 6.38
N GLY A 182 -14.80 -10.16 6.81
CA GLY A 182 -13.49 -9.53 6.76
C GLY A 182 -12.43 -10.27 7.56
N SER A 183 -12.79 -10.80 8.73
CA SER A 183 -11.88 -11.64 9.51
C SER A 183 -11.53 -12.95 8.81
N TRP A 184 -12.48 -13.58 8.10
CA TRP A 184 -12.19 -14.78 7.31
C TRP A 184 -11.33 -14.47 6.10
N ASN A 185 -11.61 -13.37 5.40
CA ASN A 185 -10.75 -12.85 4.34
C ASN A 185 -9.31 -12.72 4.83
N PHE A 186 -9.08 -12.01 5.95
CA PHE A 186 -7.75 -11.86 6.55
C PHE A 186 -7.06 -13.21 6.79
N TRP A 187 -7.71 -14.16 7.48
CA TRP A 187 -7.07 -15.44 7.82
C TRP A 187 -6.76 -16.28 6.58
N LEU A 188 -7.65 -16.32 5.60
CA LEU A 188 -7.41 -17.02 4.33
C LEU A 188 -6.26 -16.39 3.56
N MET A 189 -6.15 -15.06 3.55
CA MET A 189 -5.03 -14.38 2.91
C MET A 189 -3.70 -14.66 3.62
N VAL A 190 -3.64 -14.58 4.95
CA VAL A 190 -2.40 -14.83 5.72
C VAL A 190 -1.97 -16.29 5.61
N ILE A 191 -2.90 -17.23 5.79
CA ILE A 191 -2.61 -18.67 5.68
C ILE A 191 -2.23 -19.01 4.23
N GLY A 192 -3.01 -18.54 3.26
CA GLY A 192 -2.75 -18.75 1.83
C GLY A 192 -1.38 -18.22 1.41
N LEU A 193 -1.00 -17.01 1.84
CA LEU A 193 0.32 -16.44 1.58
C LEU A 193 1.45 -17.32 2.14
N ASN A 194 1.36 -17.74 3.40
CA ASN A 194 2.40 -18.56 4.01
C ASN A 194 2.46 -19.96 3.38
N LEU A 195 1.33 -20.57 3.06
CA LEU A 195 1.30 -21.85 2.34
C LEU A 195 1.84 -21.72 0.92
N THR A 196 1.63 -20.58 0.25
CA THR A 196 2.11 -20.34 -1.12
C THR A 196 3.61 -20.08 -1.14
N PHE A 197 4.06 -19.05 -0.42
CA PHE A 197 5.39 -18.51 -0.57
C PHE A 197 6.36 -18.98 0.53
N GLY A 198 5.86 -19.43 1.68
CA GLY A 198 6.68 -20.00 2.75
C GLY A 198 7.53 -21.17 2.23
N PRO A 199 6.91 -22.20 1.61
CA PRO A 199 7.62 -23.31 0.97
C PRO A 199 8.65 -22.88 -0.07
N MET A 200 8.43 -21.76 -0.77
CA MET A 200 9.34 -21.30 -1.81
C MET A 200 10.72 -20.90 -1.26
N HIS A 201 10.84 -20.51 0.02
CA HIS A 201 12.14 -20.34 0.65
C HIS A 201 12.90 -21.67 0.72
N ILE A 202 12.22 -22.77 1.07
CA ILE A 202 12.81 -24.10 1.10
C ILE A 202 13.20 -24.52 -0.33
N LEU A 203 12.26 -24.47 -1.27
CA LEU A 203 12.49 -24.80 -2.68
C LEU A 203 13.68 -24.03 -3.27
N GLY A 204 13.79 -22.74 -2.95
CA GLY A 204 14.88 -21.89 -3.40
C GLY A 204 16.24 -22.29 -2.84
N LEU A 205 16.33 -22.59 -1.54
CA LEU A 205 17.56 -23.09 -0.91
C LEU A 205 17.98 -24.46 -1.44
N GLN A 206 17.03 -25.24 -1.95
CA GLN A 206 17.31 -26.51 -2.65
C GLN A 206 17.72 -26.32 -4.11
N GLY A 207 17.78 -25.08 -4.59
CA GLY A 207 18.23 -24.74 -5.94
C GLY A 207 17.15 -24.86 -7.01
N GLN A 208 15.85 -24.89 -6.66
CA GLN A 208 14.79 -24.82 -7.67
C GLN A 208 14.82 -23.45 -8.38
N PRO A 209 15.14 -23.38 -9.69
CA PRO A 209 15.20 -22.11 -10.40
C PRO A 209 13.80 -21.54 -10.62
N ARG A 210 13.67 -20.22 -10.61
CA ARG A 210 12.44 -19.54 -11.05
C ARG A 210 12.26 -19.68 -12.57
N ARG A 211 11.03 -19.49 -13.06
CA ARG A 211 10.68 -19.53 -14.51
C ARG A 211 10.89 -20.89 -15.18
N MET A 212 10.90 -21.97 -14.42
CA MET A 212 10.87 -23.33 -14.94
C MET A 212 9.43 -23.86 -14.88
N TYR A 213 8.90 -24.28 -16.03
CA TYR A 213 7.53 -24.83 -16.08
C TYR A 213 7.44 -26.28 -15.61
N GLN A 214 8.56 -27.01 -15.60
CA GLN A 214 8.67 -28.38 -15.12
C GLN A 214 10.00 -28.61 -14.41
N TRP A 215 9.99 -29.51 -13.43
CA TRP A 215 11.18 -30.09 -12.81
C TRP A 215 11.17 -31.61 -13.04
N THR A 216 12.32 -32.26 -12.90
CA THR A 216 12.48 -33.70 -13.17
C THR A 216 12.60 -34.48 -11.87
N GLU A 217 12.13 -35.72 -11.83
CA GLU A 217 12.28 -36.62 -10.66
C GLU A 217 13.75 -36.73 -10.18
N ALA A 218 14.71 -36.71 -11.10
CA ALA A 218 16.14 -36.71 -10.77
C ALA A 218 16.61 -35.49 -9.93
N ARG A 219 15.82 -34.42 -9.88
CA ARG A 219 16.07 -33.20 -9.09
C ARG A 219 15.05 -33.02 -7.96
N ALA A 220 14.13 -33.96 -7.78
CA ALA A 220 13.03 -33.81 -6.84
C ALA A 220 13.51 -33.76 -5.40
N GLY A 221 14.64 -34.40 -5.06
CA GLY A 221 14.98 -34.64 -3.66
C GLY A 221 14.02 -35.64 -3.00
N GLU A 222 14.18 -35.87 -1.70
CA GLU A 222 13.43 -36.91 -0.98
C GLU A 222 12.79 -36.39 0.30
N GLY A 223 11.72 -37.07 0.73
CA GLY A 223 11.03 -36.79 1.99
C GLY A 223 10.53 -35.35 2.11
N PHE A 224 10.83 -34.70 3.24
CA PHE A 224 10.47 -33.31 3.52
C PHE A 224 11.18 -32.29 2.61
N PHE A 225 12.22 -32.71 1.89
CA PHE A 225 12.96 -31.88 0.95
C PHE A 225 12.62 -32.28 -0.49
N ASN A 226 11.42 -32.80 -0.71
CA ASN A 226 10.95 -33.11 -2.04
C ASN A 226 10.32 -31.88 -2.71
N LEU A 227 10.77 -31.51 -3.92
CA LEU A 227 10.25 -30.38 -4.69
C LEU A 227 8.77 -30.59 -5.03
N ALA A 228 8.34 -31.81 -5.38
CA ALA A 228 6.93 -32.10 -5.69
C ALA A 228 6.02 -31.75 -4.51
N PHE A 229 6.43 -32.19 -3.31
CA PHE A 229 5.69 -31.94 -2.09
C PHE A 229 5.50 -30.43 -1.84
N TRP A 230 6.57 -29.65 -1.86
CA TRP A 230 6.49 -28.22 -1.58
C TRP A 230 5.83 -27.41 -2.70
N ASN A 231 6.00 -27.79 -3.97
CA ASN A 231 5.26 -27.15 -5.07
C ASN A 231 3.76 -27.45 -4.97
N LEU A 232 3.37 -28.65 -4.52
CA LEU A 232 1.97 -28.98 -4.27
C LEU A 232 1.40 -28.15 -3.11
N VAL A 233 2.12 -28.03 -1.99
CA VAL A 233 1.72 -27.18 -0.86
C VAL A 233 1.59 -25.72 -1.32
N ALA A 234 2.56 -25.21 -2.09
CA ALA A 234 2.51 -23.86 -2.65
C ALA A 234 1.29 -23.66 -3.55
N SER A 235 0.96 -24.65 -4.39
CA SER A 235 -0.19 -24.61 -5.28
C SER A 235 -1.50 -24.58 -4.49
N ILE A 236 -1.66 -25.44 -3.48
CA ILE A 236 -2.82 -25.43 -2.58
C ILE A 236 -2.94 -24.08 -1.88
N GLY A 237 -1.83 -23.55 -1.36
CA GLY A 237 -1.76 -22.22 -0.76
C GLY A 237 -2.31 -21.13 -1.68
N SER A 238 -2.00 -21.20 -2.99
CA SER A 238 -2.45 -20.20 -3.95
C SER A 238 -3.97 -20.22 -4.16
N PHE A 239 -4.60 -21.39 -4.10
CA PHE A 239 -6.06 -21.52 -4.12
C PHE A 239 -6.69 -20.99 -2.83
N VAL A 240 -6.09 -21.25 -1.67
CA VAL A 240 -6.54 -20.69 -0.38
C VAL A 240 -6.45 -19.17 -0.39
N LEU A 241 -5.35 -18.62 -0.93
CA LEU A 241 -5.15 -17.17 -1.08
C LEU A 241 -6.20 -16.55 -2.01
N SER A 242 -6.48 -17.21 -3.14
CA SER A 242 -7.51 -16.80 -4.09
C SER A 242 -8.90 -16.77 -3.45
N LEU A 243 -9.20 -17.75 -2.58
CA LEU A 243 -10.43 -17.76 -1.80
C LEU A 243 -10.50 -16.60 -0.80
N GLY A 244 -9.37 -16.19 -0.21
CA GLY A 244 -9.29 -14.98 0.61
C GLY A 244 -9.70 -13.73 -0.17
N ILE A 245 -9.13 -13.52 -1.36
CA ILE A 245 -9.51 -12.39 -2.24
C ILE A 245 -11.00 -12.49 -2.64
N LEU A 246 -11.49 -13.69 -2.96
CA LEU A 246 -12.92 -13.88 -3.27
C LEU A 246 -13.81 -13.52 -2.07
N MET A 247 -13.39 -13.83 -0.84
CA MET A 247 -14.12 -13.46 0.37
C MET A 247 -14.24 -11.94 0.56
N PHE A 248 -13.24 -11.17 0.12
CA PHE A 248 -13.35 -9.71 0.05
C PHE A 248 -14.45 -9.27 -0.92
N LEU A 249 -14.45 -9.80 -2.15
CA LEU A 249 -15.45 -9.45 -3.17
C LEU A 249 -16.88 -9.83 -2.71
N ILE A 250 -17.02 -10.98 -2.05
CA ILE A 250 -18.28 -11.40 -1.43
C ILE A 250 -18.71 -10.39 -0.36
N ASN A 251 -17.78 -9.92 0.48
CA ASN A 251 -18.08 -8.91 1.51
C ASN A 251 -18.58 -7.61 0.89
N VAL A 252 -17.91 -7.12 -0.16
CA VAL A 252 -18.32 -5.95 -0.93
C VAL A 252 -19.75 -6.14 -1.49
N LEU A 253 -20.04 -7.27 -2.12
CA LEU A 253 -21.35 -7.54 -2.71
C LEU A 253 -22.47 -7.61 -1.66
N VAL A 254 -22.22 -8.29 -0.54
CA VAL A 254 -23.19 -8.44 0.56
C VAL A 254 -23.51 -7.09 1.20
N THR A 255 -22.48 -6.27 1.45
CA THR A 255 -22.65 -4.98 2.12
C THR A 255 -23.17 -3.90 1.18
N TYR A 256 -22.83 -3.95 -0.10
CA TYR A 256 -23.42 -3.08 -1.11
C TYR A 256 -24.95 -3.22 -1.18
N ARG A 257 -25.48 -4.43 -0.99
CA ARG A 257 -26.92 -4.70 -0.95
C ARG A 257 -27.61 -4.32 0.37
N ASN A 258 -26.85 -4.07 1.44
CA ASN A 258 -27.40 -3.69 2.73
C ASN A 258 -27.76 -2.18 2.75
N PRO A 259 -28.98 -1.79 3.16
CA PRO A 259 -29.37 -0.37 3.24
C PRO A 259 -28.72 0.40 4.41
N ALA A 260 -28.10 -0.27 5.38
CA ALA A 260 -27.50 0.38 6.53
C ALA A 260 -26.37 1.35 6.13
N LYS A 261 -26.52 2.62 6.54
CA LYS A 261 -25.50 3.65 6.36
C LYS A 261 -24.43 3.56 7.45
N ALA A 262 -23.20 3.92 7.11
CA ALA A 262 -22.14 4.06 8.08
C ALA A 262 -22.39 5.27 9.01
N PRO A 263 -22.03 5.19 10.30
CA PRO A 263 -21.89 6.37 11.16
C PRO A 263 -20.92 7.39 10.57
N LEU A 264 -20.97 8.65 11.03
CA LEU A 264 -20.07 9.72 10.58
C LEU A 264 -18.60 9.40 10.90
N ASP A 265 -18.34 9.02 12.15
CA ASP A 265 -17.03 8.58 12.64
C ASP A 265 -17.15 7.17 13.26
N PRO A 266 -17.17 6.11 12.43
CA PRO A 266 -17.39 4.74 12.90
C PRO A 266 -16.25 4.22 13.78
N TRP A 267 -15.07 4.85 13.70
CA TRP A 267 -13.86 4.38 14.35
C TRP A 267 -13.51 5.19 15.60
N ASN A 268 -14.15 6.33 15.81
CA ASN A 268 -13.65 7.38 16.69
C ASN A 268 -12.20 7.72 16.34
N ALA A 269 -12.00 8.14 15.09
CA ALA A 269 -10.72 8.38 14.44
C ALA A 269 -10.07 9.70 14.89
N ARG A 270 -8.88 10.02 14.35
CA ARG A 270 -8.02 11.10 14.86
C ARG A 270 -7.80 12.26 13.88
N SER A 271 -8.00 12.01 12.60
CA SER A 271 -7.61 12.86 11.48
C SER A 271 -8.81 13.51 10.77
N LEU A 272 -8.53 14.54 9.97
CA LEU A 272 -9.51 15.46 9.40
C LEU A 272 -10.52 14.80 8.45
N GLU A 273 -10.17 13.71 7.78
CA GLU A 273 -11.10 13.09 6.82
C GLU A 273 -12.38 12.61 7.52
N TRP A 274 -12.34 12.34 8.82
CA TRP A 274 -13.49 11.92 9.62
C TRP A 274 -14.34 13.07 10.15
N MET A 275 -13.98 14.32 9.86
CA MET A 275 -14.81 15.51 10.09
C MET A 275 -15.86 15.74 8.99
N THR A 276 -15.83 14.94 7.93
CA THR A 276 -16.74 15.07 6.76
C THR A 276 -17.81 13.98 6.77
N THR A 277 -18.85 14.15 5.95
CA THR A 277 -19.89 13.13 5.71
C THR A 277 -19.32 11.85 5.08
N ASN A 278 -20.16 10.80 5.03
CA ASN A 278 -19.83 9.50 4.44
C ASN A 278 -20.86 9.14 3.34
N PRO A 279 -20.56 9.34 2.04
CA PRO A 279 -19.35 9.96 1.47
C PRO A 279 -19.27 11.49 1.70
N PRO A 280 -18.08 12.11 1.54
CA PRO A 280 -17.93 13.56 1.64
C PRO A 280 -18.77 14.31 0.60
N LYS A 281 -19.13 15.56 0.92
CA LYS A 281 -19.65 16.53 -0.07
C LYS A 281 -18.58 16.76 -1.15
N GLU A 282 -18.97 17.22 -2.34
CA GLU A 282 -18.05 17.42 -3.47
C GLU A 282 -16.88 18.36 -3.12
N HIS A 283 -17.14 19.39 -2.30
CA HIS A 283 -16.15 20.35 -1.81
C HIS A 283 -15.42 19.91 -0.53
N ASN A 284 -15.68 18.70 -0.02
CA ASN A 284 -15.15 18.11 1.21
C ASN A 284 -15.54 18.84 2.50
N PHE A 285 -15.03 20.06 2.74
CA PHE A 285 -15.21 20.82 3.97
C PHE A 285 -15.97 22.12 3.69
N ASP A 286 -17.00 22.42 4.48
CA ASP A 286 -17.79 23.64 4.34
C ASP A 286 -17.01 24.92 4.72
N VAL A 287 -15.93 24.77 5.48
CA VAL A 287 -14.96 25.83 5.84
C VAL A 287 -13.57 25.21 5.90
N ILE A 288 -12.53 25.96 5.49
CA ILE A 288 -11.14 25.48 5.58
C ILE A 288 -10.77 25.19 7.04
N PRO A 289 -10.45 23.93 7.41
CA PRO A 289 -10.09 23.59 8.80
C PRO A 289 -8.81 24.28 9.22
N THR A 290 -8.80 24.89 10.42
CA THR A 290 -7.57 25.39 11.05
C THR A 290 -6.99 24.29 11.93
N VAL A 291 -5.77 23.85 11.61
CA VAL A 291 -5.10 22.74 12.30
C VAL A 291 -4.15 23.28 13.37
N HIS A 292 -4.36 22.86 14.62
CA HIS A 292 -3.55 23.23 15.77
C HIS A 292 -2.69 22.07 16.30
N HIS A 293 -3.14 20.82 16.08
CA HIS A 293 -2.45 19.62 16.53
C HIS A 293 -2.25 18.61 15.39
N LEU A 294 -1.31 17.67 15.58
CA LEU A 294 -1.08 16.59 14.62
C LEU A 294 -2.35 15.72 14.43
N ASP A 295 -3.00 15.36 15.54
CA ASP A 295 -4.28 14.64 15.57
C ASP A 295 -5.44 15.62 15.84
N ASP A 296 -5.61 16.60 14.96
CA ASP A 296 -6.50 17.74 15.22
C ASP A 296 -7.95 17.34 15.55
N PHE A 297 -8.52 16.43 14.76
CA PHE A 297 -9.89 15.96 14.98
C PHE A 297 -10.04 15.20 16.31
N PHE A 298 -8.99 14.52 16.78
CA PHE A 298 -8.99 13.94 18.13
C PHE A 298 -9.07 15.03 19.20
N HIS A 299 -8.25 16.08 19.09
CA HIS A 299 -8.21 17.18 20.06
C HIS A 299 -9.43 18.10 20.00
N GLN A 300 -10.18 18.12 18.90
CA GLN A 300 -11.50 18.76 18.86
C GLN A 300 -12.57 17.96 19.61
N LYS A 301 -12.45 16.63 19.67
CA LYS A 301 -13.40 15.75 20.36
C LYS A 301 -13.07 15.55 21.85
N TYR A 302 -11.78 15.56 22.19
CA TYR A 302 -11.28 15.20 23.51
C TYR A 302 -10.44 16.32 24.12
N GLU A 303 -10.68 16.57 25.41
CA GLU A 303 -9.87 17.47 26.23
C GLU A 303 -9.15 16.66 27.31
N GLU A 304 -7.91 17.05 27.61
CA GLU A 304 -7.10 16.44 28.68
C GLU A 304 -7.29 17.22 29.98
N ASP A 305 -7.71 16.54 31.03
CA ASP A 305 -7.73 17.10 32.38
C ASP A 305 -6.29 17.31 32.88
N ALA A 306 -5.92 18.57 33.11
CA ALA A 306 -4.57 18.97 33.53
C ALA A 306 -4.09 18.36 34.86
N THR A 307 -5.00 17.88 35.71
CA THR A 307 -4.65 17.29 37.01
C THR A 307 -4.53 15.78 36.93
N THR A 308 -5.46 15.14 36.21
CA THR A 308 -5.57 13.67 36.16
C THR A 308 -4.94 13.05 34.91
N HIS A 309 -4.58 13.87 33.92
CA HIS A 309 -4.14 13.45 32.58
C HIS A 309 -5.12 12.49 31.89
N THR A 310 -6.40 12.59 32.25
CA THR A 310 -7.45 11.78 31.64
C THR A 310 -8.09 12.52 30.47
N MET A 311 -8.30 11.79 29.38
CA MET A 311 -8.99 12.30 28.20
C MET A 311 -10.49 12.16 28.38
N THR A 312 -11.22 13.26 28.34
CA THR A 312 -12.69 13.28 28.39
C THR A 312 -13.26 13.76 27.07
N GLN A 313 -14.34 13.13 26.61
CA GLN A 313 -14.99 13.55 25.37
C GLN A 313 -15.84 14.77 25.65
N VAL A 314 -15.48 15.89 25.03
CA VAL A 314 -16.17 17.18 25.16
C VAL A 314 -17.11 17.45 23.98
N ARG A 315 -16.84 16.83 22.83
CA ARG A 315 -17.62 17.01 21.60
C ARG A 315 -17.78 15.71 20.82
N THR A 316 -18.88 15.59 20.09
CA THR A 316 -19.12 14.52 19.11
C THR A 316 -18.68 14.94 17.71
N ALA A 317 -18.50 13.97 16.81
CA ALA A 317 -18.18 14.24 15.40
C ALA A 317 -19.31 15.03 14.73
N GLU A 318 -20.56 14.71 15.08
CA GLU A 318 -21.77 15.37 14.58
C GLU A 318 -21.85 16.83 15.02
N GLU A 319 -21.47 17.15 16.26
CA GLU A 319 -21.41 18.53 16.76
C GLU A 319 -20.32 19.35 16.07
N ILE A 320 -19.19 18.74 15.74
CA ILE A 320 -18.09 19.37 14.98
C ILE A 320 -18.53 19.69 13.56
N MET A 321 -19.11 18.70 12.86
CA MET A 321 -19.63 18.90 11.51
C MET A 321 -20.75 19.95 11.48
N ALA A 322 -21.68 19.91 12.44
CA ALA A 322 -22.75 20.90 12.52
C ALA A 322 -22.22 22.33 12.78
N GLU A 323 -21.09 22.49 13.47
CA GLU A 323 -20.43 23.79 13.61
C GLU A 323 -19.80 24.26 12.30
N GLN A 324 -19.14 23.36 11.55
CA GLN A 324 -18.61 23.68 10.22
C GLN A 324 -19.73 24.13 9.27
N GLU A 325 -20.86 23.42 9.26
CA GLU A 325 -22.01 23.77 8.42
C GLU A 325 -22.62 25.14 8.77
N ARG A 326 -22.65 25.50 10.07
CA ARG A 326 -23.12 26.83 10.50
C ARG A 326 -22.18 27.96 10.08
N ASN A 327 -20.90 27.67 9.94
CA ASN A 327 -19.85 28.63 9.59
C ASN A 327 -19.36 28.43 8.14
N ALA A 328 -20.19 27.84 7.27
CA ALA A 328 -19.83 27.55 5.90
C ALA A 328 -19.41 28.81 5.14
N ASP A 329 -18.37 28.69 4.32
CA ASP A 329 -17.90 29.76 3.45
C ASP A 329 -19.00 30.13 2.44
N LYS A 330 -19.21 31.44 2.23
CA LYS A 330 -20.27 31.94 1.34
C LYS A 330 -20.05 31.56 -0.12
N HIS A 331 -18.79 31.36 -0.51
CA HIS A 331 -18.41 31.03 -1.87
C HIS A 331 -17.31 29.98 -1.84
N ILE A 332 -17.61 28.82 -2.42
CA ILE A 332 -16.70 27.69 -2.54
C ILE A 332 -16.46 27.44 -4.02
N HIS A 333 -15.22 27.66 -4.45
CA HIS A 333 -14.85 27.50 -5.85
C HIS A 333 -14.56 26.03 -6.18
N MET A 334 -15.30 25.45 -7.13
CA MET A 334 -15.11 24.09 -7.62
C MET A 334 -14.58 24.07 -9.06
N PRO A 335 -13.66 23.15 -9.42
CA PRO A 335 -13.22 23.01 -10.80
C PRO A 335 -14.34 22.43 -11.69
N SER A 336 -14.43 22.92 -12.93
CA SER A 336 -15.39 22.38 -13.90
C SER A 336 -15.00 20.97 -14.37
N PRO A 337 -15.97 20.09 -14.68
CA PRO A 337 -15.69 18.82 -15.33
C PRO A 337 -15.16 19.05 -16.75
N SER A 338 -14.16 18.25 -17.16
CA SER A 338 -13.55 18.30 -18.50
C SER A 338 -13.52 16.92 -19.13
N TYR A 339 -13.87 16.81 -20.41
CA TYR A 339 -13.77 15.56 -21.18
C TYR A 339 -12.40 15.39 -21.87
N TRP A 340 -11.61 16.47 -21.99
CA TRP A 340 -10.33 16.44 -22.70
C TRP A 340 -9.32 15.43 -22.16
N PRO A 341 -9.19 15.22 -20.82
CA PRO A 341 -8.31 14.19 -20.29
C PRO A 341 -8.64 12.79 -20.81
N ILE A 342 -9.92 12.45 -20.98
CA ILE A 342 -10.36 11.14 -21.49
C ILE A 342 -10.00 11.01 -22.98
N VAL A 343 -10.22 12.06 -23.77
CA VAL A 343 -9.89 12.06 -25.21
C VAL A 343 -8.37 11.93 -25.40
N LEU A 344 -7.58 12.68 -24.63
CA LEU A 344 -6.13 12.61 -24.65
C LEU A 344 -5.65 11.20 -24.26
N ALA A 345 -6.17 10.66 -23.15
CA ALA A 345 -5.83 9.32 -22.67
C ALA A 345 -6.17 8.24 -23.72
N PHE A 346 -7.27 8.38 -24.45
CA PHE A 346 -7.64 7.46 -25.53
C PHE A 346 -6.65 7.48 -26.71
N GLY A 347 -6.03 8.63 -27.00
CA GLY A 347 -5.01 8.73 -28.04
C GLY A 347 -3.75 7.89 -27.76
N LEU A 348 -3.37 7.72 -26.49
CA LEU A 348 -2.12 7.03 -26.10
C LEU A 348 -2.11 5.51 -26.45
N PRO A 349 -3.16 4.72 -26.16
CA PRO A 349 -3.27 3.35 -26.65
C PRO A 349 -3.25 3.25 -28.19
N VAL A 350 -3.85 4.21 -28.90
CA VAL A 350 -3.84 4.24 -30.37
C VAL A 350 -2.43 4.46 -30.89
N ILE A 351 -1.67 5.38 -30.28
CA ILE A 351 -0.24 5.58 -30.59
C ILE A 351 0.52 4.27 -30.38
N THR A 352 0.38 3.67 -29.19
CA THR A 352 1.10 2.43 -28.83
C THR A 352 0.77 1.29 -29.78
N PHE A 353 -0.52 1.09 -30.10
CA PHE A 353 -0.96 0.08 -31.05
C PHE A 353 -0.38 0.35 -32.45
N GLY A 354 -0.36 1.61 -32.89
CA GLY A 354 0.24 1.99 -34.14
C GLY A 354 1.76 1.78 -34.19
N LEU A 355 2.49 2.06 -33.11
CA LEU A 355 3.93 1.81 -33.06
C LEU A 355 4.28 0.32 -33.20
N ILE A 356 3.38 -0.58 -32.79
CA ILE A 356 3.56 -2.03 -32.92
C ILE A 356 3.15 -2.53 -34.31
N TYR A 357 2.01 -2.07 -34.84
CA TYR A 357 1.37 -2.69 -36.01
C TYR A 357 1.33 -1.82 -37.27
N SER A 358 1.32 -0.49 -37.16
CA SER A 358 1.28 0.42 -38.31
C SER A 358 1.55 1.87 -37.91
N HIS A 359 2.62 2.46 -38.44
CA HIS A 359 2.98 3.86 -38.20
C HIS A 359 1.87 4.85 -38.59
N LEU A 360 1.00 4.50 -39.54
CA LEU A 360 -0.13 5.35 -39.92
C LEU A 360 -1.13 5.49 -38.76
N ILE A 361 -1.38 4.40 -38.02
CA ILE A 361 -2.26 4.41 -36.85
C ILE A 361 -1.63 5.25 -35.72
N SER A 362 -0.29 5.22 -35.58
CA SER A 362 0.35 6.06 -34.56
C SER A 362 0.24 7.54 -34.87
N VAL A 363 0.25 7.92 -36.15
CA VAL A 363 -0.04 9.31 -36.57
C VAL A 363 -1.46 9.71 -36.18
N VAL A 364 -2.46 8.85 -36.40
CA VAL A 364 -3.85 9.11 -35.97
C VAL A 364 -3.92 9.33 -34.46
N GLY A 365 -3.29 8.46 -33.66
CA GLY A 365 -3.21 8.63 -32.22
C GLY A 365 -2.53 9.94 -31.81
N GLY A 366 -1.45 10.32 -32.50
CA GLY A 366 -0.74 11.59 -32.30
C GLY A 366 -1.63 12.81 -32.57
N VAL A 367 -2.43 12.77 -33.64
CA VAL A 367 -3.40 13.83 -33.95
C VAL A 367 -4.46 13.94 -32.84
N ILE A 368 -4.98 12.82 -32.33
CA ILE A 368 -5.94 12.83 -31.21
C ILE A 368 -5.33 13.50 -29.98
N VAL A 369 -4.10 13.14 -29.61
CA VAL A 369 -3.41 13.72 -28.45
C VAL A 369 -3.16 15.22 -28.63
N LEU A 370 -2.66 15.65 -29.80
CA LEU A 370 -2.39 17.06 -30.07
C LEU A 370 -3.68 17.89 -30.08
N PHE A 371 -4.74 17.39 -30.71
CA PHE A 371 -6.04 18.04 -30.73
C PHE A 371 -6.63 18.15 -29.32
N ALA A 372 -6.56 17.07 -28.53
CA ALA A 372 -7.06 17.08 -27.15
C ALA A 372 -6.26 18.01 -26.25
N ALA A 373 -4.93 18.04 -26.38
CA ALA A 373 -4.09 18.95 -25.61
C ALA A 373 -4.35 20.42 -25.98
N TYR A 374 -4.53 20.72 -27.27
CA TYR A 374 -4.89 22.06 -27.73
C TYR A 374 -6.27 22.49 -27.22
N GLY A 375 -7.26 21.61 -27.35
CA GLY A 375 -8.61 21.87 -26.84
C GLY A 375 -8.63 22.09 -25.32
N TRP A 376 -7.90 21.25 -24.59
CA TRP A 376 -7.80 21.37 -23.13
C TRP A 376 -7.12 22.67 -22.69
N ALA A 377 -6.06 23.09 -23.39
CA ALA A 377 -5.35 24.33 -23.09
C ALA A 377 -6.21 25.59 -23.31
N LEU A 378 -7.29 25.50 -24.09
CA LEU A 378 -8.23 26.58 -24.34
C LEU A 378 -9.48 26.53 -23.46
N GLU A 379 -9.68 25.44 -22.70
CA GLU A 379 -10.80 25.30 -21.78
C GLU A 379 -10.57 26.18 -20.55
N SER A 380 -11.61 26.90 -20.10
CA SER A 380 -11.50 27.67 -18.86
C SER A 380 -11.30 26.73 -17.68
N SER A 381 -10.36 27.04 -16.80
CA SER A 381 -10.12 26.26 -15.58
C SER A 381 -11.22 26.39 -14.53
N THR A 382 -12.12 27.36 -14.72
CA THR A 382 -13.21 27.71 -13.80
C THR A 382 -14.53 27.70 -14.55
N ALA A 383 -15.60 27.35 -13.85
CA ALA A 383 -16.93 27.49 -14.41
C ALA A 383 -17.26 28.97 -14.58
N PRO A 384 -18.11 29.35 -15.56
CA PRO A 384 -18.68 30.68 -15.63
C PRO A 384 -19.42 31.01 -14.32
N ASP A 385 -19.39 32.27 -13.89
CA ASP A 385 -20.10 32.71 -12.67
C ASP A 385 -21.61 32.38 -12.70
N SER A 386 -22.19 32.25 -13.90
CA SER A 386 -23.60 31.87 -14.13
C SER A 386 -23.95 30.43 -13.75
N ASP A 387 -22.96 29.55 -13.58
CA ASP A 387 -23.19 28.15 -13.20
C ASP A 387 -23.33 27.98 -11.67
N PHE A 388 -23.13 29.08 -10.91
CA PHE A 388 -23.21 29.11 -9.45
C PHE A 388 -24.43 29.91 -8.90
N GLU A 389 -25.27 30.47 -9.77
CA GLU A 389 -26.59 31.07 -9.44
C GLU A 389 -27.72 30.03 -9.58
#